data_AF-A0A0B5AT72-F1
#
_entry.id   AF-A0A0B5AT72-F1
#
_cell.length_a   1.000
_cell.length_b   1.000
_cell.length_c   1.000
_cell.angle_alpha   90.00
_cell.angle_beta   90.00
_cell.angle_gamma   90.00
#
_symmetry.space_group_name_H-M   'P 1'
#
loop_
_entity.id
_entity.type
_entity.pdbx_description
1 polymer ?
#
loop_
_entity_poly.entity_id
_entity_poly.type
_entity_poly.pdbx_seq_one_letter_code
_entity_poly.pdbx_strand_id
1 'polypeptide(L)' 'MVAEWFVLQLFLYFPEDKSEYLPAALWLLLFVLMTYVTYKWIVRVSKRQADEAKKLEEKMMNRKDTHS' A
#
# COMPACT_ATOMS: atom_id res chain seq x y z
N MET A 1 -14.59 -30.10 16.43
CA MET A 1 -15.76 -29.25 16.79
C MET A 1 -15.48 -28.29 17.94
N VAL A 2 -14.50 -28.53 18.83
CA VAL A 2 -14.15 -27.62 19.95
C VAL A 2 -13.11 -26.56 19.56
N ALA A 3 -12.24 -26.86 18.58
CA ALA A 3 -11.18 -25.94 18.13
C ALA A 3 -11.73 -24.64 17.50
N GLU A 4 -12.77 -24.75 16.67
CA GLU A 4 -13.42 -23.60 16.00
C GLU A 4 -13.96 -22.56 17.01
N TRP A 5 -14.54 -23.03 18.13
CA TRP A 5 -15.09 -22.18 19.19
C TRP A 5 -14.00 -21.45 19.98
N PHE A 6 -12.87 -22.11 20.23
CA PHE A 6 -11.74 -21.52 20.94
C PHE A 6 -11.13 -20.35 20.17
N VAL A 7 -11.04 -20.48 18.85
CA VAL A 7 -10.56 -19.40 17.96
C VAL A 7 -11.46 -18.18 18.06
N LEU A 8 -12.79 -18.35 18.08
CA LEU A 8 -13.73 -17.23 18.19
C LEU A 8 -13.67 -16.53 19.57
N GLN A 9 -13.44 -17.27 20.65
CA GLN A 9 -13.30 -16.70 22.00
C GLN A 9 -12.05 -15.82 22.16
N LEU A 10 -10.96 -16.13 21.45
CA LEU A 10 -9.73 -15.33 21.45
C LEU A 10 -9.91 -13.93 20.83
N PHE A 11 -10.88 -13.75 19.91
CA PHE A 11 -11.14 -12.47 19.24
C PHE A 11 -12.27 -11.64 19.90
N LEU A 12 -13.13 -12.26 20.71
CA LEU A 12 -14.26 -11.60 21.38
C LEU A 12 -13.95 -11.14 22.80
N TYR A 13 -12.72 -11.34 23.29
CA TYR A 13 -12.28 -10.72 24.54
C TYR A 13 -11.98 -9.24 24.32
N PHE A 14 -12.92 -8.41 24.73
CA PHE A 14 -12.76 -6.96 24.75
C PHE A 14 -12.23 -6.57 26.13
N PRO A 15 -11.02 -5.99 26.25
CA PRO A 15 -10.57 -5.49 27.53
C PRO A 15 -11.56 -4.44 28.06
N GLU A 16 -11.89 -4.57 29.35
CA GLU A 16 -12.78 -3.63 30.05
C GLU A 16 -12.10 -2.26 30.21
N ASP A 17 -10.77 -2.23 30.35
CA ASP A 17 -9.99 -1.01 30.42
C ASP A 17 -9.60 -0.51 29.01
N LYS A 18 -10.04 0.72 28.71
CA LYS A 18 -9.77 1.40 27.43
C LYS A 18 -8.27 1.57 27.17
N SER A 19 -7.44 1.63 28.20
CA SER A 19 -5.99 1.79 28.08
C SER A 19 -5.30 0.61 27.42
N GLU A 20 -5.88 -0.60 27.48
CA GLU A 20 -5.34 -1.79 26.82
C GLU A 20 -5.49 -1.75 25.29
N TYR A 21 -6.38 -0.92 24.74
CA TYR A 21 -6.48 -0.68 23.29
C TYR A 21 -5.47 0.34 22.76
N LEU A 22 -4.85 1.13 23.65
CA LEU A 22 -3.91 2.19 23.26
C LEU A 22 -2.75 1.67 22.40
N PRO A 23 -2.09 0.54 22.75
CA PRO A 23 -1.05 -0.05 21.90
C PRO A 23 -1.58 -0.45 20.52
N ALA A 24 -2.77 -1.06 20.43
CA ALA A 24 -3.36 -1.47 19.16
C ALA A 24 -3.68 -0.26 18.27
N ALA A 25 -4.22 0.82 18.85
CA ALA A 25 -4.50 2.06 18.14
C ALA A 25 -3.21 2.72 17.61
N LEU A 26 -2.13 2.72 18.41
CA LEU A 26 -0.82 3.22 17.98
C LEU A 26 -0.24 2.40 16.82
N TRP A 27 -0.32 1.07 16.88
CA TRP A 27 0.11 0.19 15.80
C TRP A 27 -0.69 0.44 14.52
N LEU A 28 -2.01 0.56 14.63
CA LEU A 28 -2.88 0.84 13.49
C LEU A 28 -2.55 2.20 12.87
N LEU A 29 -2.36 3.24 13.68
CA LEU A 29 -1.99 4.57 13.20
C LEU A 29 -0.63 4.56 12.49
N LEU A 30 0.37 3.88 13.07
CA LEU A 30 1.67 3.71 12.44
C LEU A 30 1.55 3.00 11.09
N PHE A 31 0.77 1.91 11.03
CA PHE A 31 0.58 1.14 9.80
C PHE A 31 -0.12 1.96 8.70
N VAL A 32 -1.15 2.71 9.06
CA VAL A 32 -1.85 3.61 8.13
C VAL A 32 -0.91 4.69 7.60
N LEU A 33 -0.11 5.29 8.49
CA LEU A 33 0.86 6.30 8.10
C LEU A 33 1.92 5.74 7.14
N MET A 34 2.47 4.57 7.44
CA MET A 34 3.43 3.89 6.56
C MET A 34 2.80 3.54 5.20
N THR A 35 1.57 3.02 5.20
CA THR A 35 0.85 2.67 3.97
C THR A 35 0.64 3.90 3.09
N TYR A 36 0.24 5.02 3.69
CA TYR A 36 0.06 6.28 2.96
C TYR A 36 1.36 6.76 2.32
N VAL A 37 2.47 6.73 3.07
CA VAL A 37 3.80 7.13 2.57
C VAL A 37 4.25 6.22 1.44
N THR A 38 4.17 4.91 1.63
CA THR A 38 4.54 3.91 0.61
C THR A 38 3.70 4.08 -0.65
N TYR A 39 2.39 4.26 -0.53
CA TYR A 39 1.50 4.53 -1.67
C TYR A 39 1.95 5.77 -2.44
N LYS A 40 2.20 6.90 -1.76
CA LYS A 40 2.67 8.12 -2.43
C LYS A 40 4.03 7.94 -3.10
N TRP A 41 4.92 7.15 -2.49
CA TRP A 41 6.24 6.88 -3.04
C TRP A 41 6.14 6.06 -4.33
N ILE A 42 5.37 4.97 -4.32
CA ILE A 42 5.13 4.12 -5.50
C ILE A 42 4.53 4.93 -6.65
N VAL A 43 3.48 5.72 -6.37
CA VAL A 43 2.83 6.56 -7.41
C VAL A 43 3.82 7.56 -8.01
N ARG A 44 4.69 8.18 -7.20
CA ARG A 44 5.69 9.11 -7.70
C ARG A 44 6.72 8.41 -8.60
N VAL A 45 7.17 7.22 -8.22
CA VAL A 45 8.12 6.44 -9.03
C VAL A 45 7.46 6.01 -10.34
N SER A 46 6.22 5.51 -10.29
CA SER A 46 5.46 5.10 -11.46
C SER A 46 5.29 6.22 -12.48
N LYS A 47 4.95 7.44 -12.03
CA LYS A 47 4.85 8.62 -12.92
C LYS A 47 6.16 8.92 -13.65
N ARG A 48 7.28 8.89 -12.93
CA ARG A 48 8.60 9.11 -13.54
C ARG A 48 8.92 8.06 -14.61
N GLN A 49 8.61 6.79 -14.35
CA GLN A 49 8.83 5.72 -15.33
C GLN A 49 7.92 5.87 -16.56
N ALA A 50 6.66 6.25 -16.36
CA ALA A 50 5.73 6.48 -17.46
C ALA A 50 6.18 7.64 -18.37
N ASP A 51 6.68 8.74 -17.79
CA ASP A 51 7.17 9.88 -18.57
C ASP A 51 8.41 9.52 -19.40
N GLU A 52 9.34 8.74 -18.85
CA GLU A 52 10.52 8.27 -19.59
C GLU A 52 10.14 7.28 -20.70
N ALA A 53 9.18 6.38 -20.45
CA ALA A 53 8.67 5.47 -21.48
C ALA A 53 8.04 6.23 -22.66
N LYS A 54 7.21 7.25 -22.38
CA LYS A 54 6.61 8.10 -23.42
C LYS A 54 7.66 8.80 -24.30
N LYS A 55 8.70 9.39 -23.68
CA LYS A 55 9.80 10.01 -24.43
C LYS A 55 10.54 9.01 -25.32
N LEU A 56 10.66 7.76 -24.88
CA LEU A 56 11.29 6.71 -25.67
C LEU A 56 10.41 6.32 -26.87
N GLU A 57 9.09 6.18 -26.66
CA GLU A 57 8.12 5.92 -27.73
C GLU A 57 8.14 7.03 -28.78
N GLU A 58 8.08 8.30 -28.38
CA GLU A 58 8.15 9.45 -29.30
C GLU A 58 9.45 9.44 -30.14
N LYS A 59 10.60 9.15 -29.51
CA LYS A 59 11.88 9.03 -30.23
C LYS A 59 11.87 7.88 -31.24
N MET A 60 11.21 6.76 -30.93
CA MET A 60 11.09 5.62 -31.84
C MET A 60 10.14 5.91 -33.00
N MET A 61 9.02 6.61 -32.76
CA MET A 61 8.08 7.04 -33.79
C MET A 61 8.77 7.99 -34.77
N ASN A 62 9.34 9.09 -34.28
CA ASN A 62 10.03 10.08 -35.12
C ASN A 62 11.16 9.48 -35.98
N ARG A 63 11.84 8.43 -35.50
CA ARG A 63 12.85 7.70 -36.29
C ARG A 63 12.26 6.79 -37.36
N LYS A 64 11.08 6.20 -37.15
CA LYS A 64 10.38 5.39 -38.16
C LYS A 64 9.85 6.28 -39.29
N ASP A 65 9.37 7.47 -38.96
CA ASP A 65 8.82 8.43 -39.94
C ASP A 65 9.91 9.05 -40.84
N THR A 66 11.16 9.11 -40.38
CA THR A 66 12.29 9.66 -41.15
C THR A 66 12.91 8.65 -42.14
N HIS A 67 12.52 7.37 -42.07
CA HIS A 67 13.10 6.29 -42.89
C HIS A 67 12.11 5.62 -43.86
N SER A 68 10.92 6.21 -44.05
CA SER A 68 9.93 5.87 -45.09
C SER A 68 9.85 6.98 -46.14
#